data_AF-A0A533WH25-F1
#
_entry.id   AF-A0A533WH25-F1
#
_cell.length_a   1.000
_cell.length_b   1.000
_cell.length_c   1.000
_cell.angle_alpha   90.00
_cell.angle_beta   90.00
_cell.angle_gamma   90.00
#
_symmetry.space_group_name_H-M   'P 1'
#
loop_
_entity.id
_entity.type
_entity.pdbx_description
1 polymer ?
#
loop_
_entity_poly.entity_id
_entity_poly.type
_entity_poly.pdbx_seq_one_letter_code
_entity_poly.pdbx_strand_id
1 'polypeptide(L)'
;MFTGIVEGMGKVRSVSKSKKGADTSLRVRLGKLGRNLKRGDSVSINGACLTVTGLSKGEAEFEMVAETIRRTNLGGVKPGDMVNIERSMRVGDRLEGHFVLGHVDDTGIIEDIQNLPSETKIWIKLDKELAKSIVSKGSIAVEGVSLTVVDVEADRVSVSLADKSYPLSLTEAITALKAGRFVLVHDDKGRENEVDMVVAAEQVKPHHIATMRNDAGGLVCLAIANEITTKLGLVYMHDMIAGMGKVNPVFSRLTEGKAAYGDKPSFSISVNHRSTYTGITDHDRALTISKMANVCMKIDDGGVEDFAKNFFAPGHVPILIASKRLLRDRMGHTELCVYLMQLAGLTPAVAICEMMDSATHMALSIEAAKDYATKFNIPLIDASELKAHARVA
;
A
#
# COMPACT_ATOMS: atom_id res chain seq x y z
N MET A 1 -20.94 -25.11 -11.13
CA MET A 1 -21.26 -23.68 -11.30
C MET A 1 -20.30 -22.87 -10.46
N PHE A 2 -19.82 -21.78 -11.04
CA PHE A 2 -18.83 -20.88 -10.47
C PHE A 2 -19.34 -19.43 -10.56
N THR A 3 -18.60 -18.50 -9.99
CA THR A 3 -18.94 -17.09 -9.91
C THR A 3 -18.00 -16.20 -10.71
N GLY A 4 -16.86 -16.76 -11.15
CA GLY A 4 -15.78 -16.02 -11.77
C GLY A 4 -14.95 -15.19 -10.77
N ILE A 5 -15.12 -15.43 -9.47
CA ILE A 5 -14.26 -14.88 -8.42
C ILE A 5 -13.16 -15.90 -8.16
N VAL A 6 -12.02 -15.70 -8.82
CA VAL A 6 -10.86 -16.58 -8.70
C VAL A 6 -10.36 -16.60 -7.26
N GLU A 7 -10.37 -17.77 -6.63
CA GLU A 7 -9.97 -17.95 -5.23
C GLU A 7 -8.43 -17.96 -5.06
N GLY A 8 -7.70 -18.17 -6.16
CA GLY A 8 -6.24 -18.08 -6.21
C GLY A 8 -5.66 -18.75 -7.44
N MET A 9 -4.33 -18.88 -7.47
CA MET A 9 -3.62 -19.53 -8.58
C MET A 9 -2.99 -20.86 -8.14
N GLY A 10 -3.01 -21.84 -9.05
CA GLY A 10 -2.38 -23.14 -8.91
C GLY A 10 -1.20 -23.28 -9.89
N LYS A 11 -0.19 -24.08 -9.51
CA LYS A 11 0.97 -24.34 -10.37
C LYS A 11 0.82 -25.68 -11.09
N VAL A 12 0.89 -25.68 -12.41
CA VAL A 12 0.89 -26.90 -13.23
C VAL A 12 2.15 -27.72 -12.94
N ARG A 13 1.96 -28.99 -12.59
CA ARG A 13 3.04 -29.91 -12.21
C ARG A 13 3.39 -30.87 -13.33
N SER A 14 2.38 -31.35 -14.04
CA SER A 14 2.56 -32.26 -15.17
C SER A 14 1.37 -32.22 -16.09
N VAL A 15 1.64 -32.39 -17.38
CA VAL A 15 0.66 -32.62 -18.45
C VAL A 15 1.09 -33.90 -19.16
N SER A 16 0.18 -34.86 -19.31
CA SER A 16 0.50 -36.17 -19.90
C SER A 16 -0.72 -36.78 -20.58
N LYS A 17 -0.52 -37.76 -21.46
CA LYS A 17 -1.65 -38.48 -22.08
C LYS A 17 -2.45 -39.23 -21.02
N SER A 18 -3.78 -39.11 -21.03
CA SER A 18 -4.61 -39.82 -20.06
C SER A 18 -4.58 -41.33 -20.29
N LYS A 19 -4.70 -42.10 -19.19
CA LYS A 19 -4.76 -43.56 -19.19
C LYS A 19 -6.18 -44.10 -19.03
N LYS A 20 -7.20 -43.23 -18.95
CA LYS A 20 -8.59 -43.61 -18.58
C LYS A 20 -9.65 -43.17 -19.60
N GLY A 21 -9.27 -42.99 -20.86
CA GLY A 21 -10.20 -42.70 -21.96
C GLY A 21 -10.44 -41.22 -22.25
N ALA A 22 -9.91 -40.30 -21.44
CA ALA A 22 -9.71 -38.91 -21.84
C ALA A 22 -8.44 -38.77 -22.70
N ASP A 23 -8.17 -37.55 -23.19
CA ASP A 23 -6.98 -37.30 -24.01
C ASP A 23 -5.78 -36.89 -23.15
N THR A 24 -5.98 -35.99 -22.19
CA THR A 24 -4.90 -35.41 -21.37
C THR A 24 -5.23 -35.47 -19.88
N SER A 25 -4.25 -35.88 -19.07
CA SER A 25 -4.22 -35.73 -17.61
C SER A 25 -3.40 -34.49 -17.24
N LEU A 26 -4.00 -33.62 -16.44
CA LEU A 26 -3.43 -32.38 -15.92
C LEU A 26 -3.31 -32.47 -14.40
N ARG A 27 -2.10 -32.25 -13.86
CA ARG A 27 -1.88 -32.17 -12.42
C ARG A 27 -1.52 -30.75 -12.01
N VAL A 28 -2.26 -30.21 -11.05
CA VAL A 28 -2.09 -28.84 -10.55
C VAL A 28 -1.89 -28.85 -9.04
N ARG A 29 -0.88 -28.12 -8.56
CA ARG A 29 -0.71 -27.86 -7.14
C ARG A 29 -1.63 -26.72 -6.71
N LEU A 30 -2.66 -27.05 -5.93
CA LEU A 30 -3.71 -26.12 -5.49
C LEU A 30 -3.40 -25.41 -4.16
N GLY A 31 -2.37 -25.85 -3.43
CA GLY A 31 -2.02 -25.27 -2.14
C GLY A 31 -3.17 -25.37 -1.13
N LYS A 32 -3.57 -24.25 -0.52
CA LYS A 32 -4.65 -24.21 0.47
C LYS A 32 -6.04 -24.47 -0.15
N LEU A 33 -6.21 -24.21 -1.45
CA LEU A 33 -7.49 -24.43 -2.16
C LEU A 33 -7.80 -25.92 -2.34
N GLY A 34 -6.80 -26.79 -2.23
CA GLY A 34 -7.00 -28.25 -2.24
C GLY A 34 -7.56 -28.81 -0.92
N ARG A 35 -7.71 -28.00 0.14
CA ARG A 35 -8.23 -28.49 1.43
C ARG A 35 -9.69 -28.91 1.30
N ASN A 36 -9.99 -30.10 1.83
CA ASN A 36 -11.32 -30.71 1.81
C ASN A 36 -11.89 -31.01 0.42
N LEU A 37 -11.06 -30.90 -0.63
CA LEU A 37 -11.43 -31.34 -1.97
C LEU A 37 -11.51 -32.87 -1.99
N LYS A 38 -12.49 -33.41 -2.70
CA LYS A 38 -12.70 -34.85 -2.87
C LYS A 38 -12.67 -35.20 -4.35
N ARG A 39 -12.39 -36.47 -4.64
CA ARG A 39 -12.56 -37.01 -5.99
C ARG A 39 -14.04 -36.86 -6.40
N GLY A 40 -14.28 -36.36 -7.60
CA GLY A 40 -15.62 -36.05 -8.10
C GLY A 40 -16.04 -34.59 -7.91
N ASP A 41 -15.33 -33.80 -7.09
CA ASP A 41 -15.61 -32.37 -6.97
C ASP A 41 -15.25 -31.63 -8.27
N SER A 42 -15.97 -30.53 -8.55
CA SER A 42 -15.71 -29.67 -9.70
C SER A 42 -14.86 -28.46 -9.31
N VAL A 43 -13.83 -28.20 -10.09
CA VAL A 43 -12.94 -27.05 -9.96
C VAL A 43 -12.79 -26.37 -11.32
N SER A 44 -12.96 -25.05 -11.33
CA SER A 44 -12.66 -24.22 -12.50
C SER A 44 -11.16 -24.00 -12.58
N ILE A 45 -10.56 -24.38 -13.71
CA ILE A 45 -9.16 -24.11 -14.05
C ILE A 45 -9.14 -23.21 -15.27
N ASN A 46 -8.67 -21.96 -15.12
CA ASN A 46 -8.77 -20.92 -16.16
C ASN A 46 -10.21 -20.78 -16.73
N GLY A 47 -11.23 -20.95 -15.89
CA GLY A 47 -12.62 -20.89 -16.32
C GLY A 47 -13.18 -22.21 -16.85
N ALA A 48 -12.38 -23.25 -17.08
CA ALA A 48 -12.89 -24.56 -17.52
C ALA A 48 -13.29 -25.43 -16.32
N CYS A 49 -14.54 -25.95 -16.32
CA CYS A 49 -15.02 -26.87 -15.30
C CYS A 49 -14.35 -28.23 -15.44
N LEU A 50 -13.49 -28.61 -14.50
CA LEU A 50 -12.82 -29.90 -14.47
C LEU A 50 -13.18 -30.69 -13.22
N THR A 51 -13.37 -32.00 -13.40
CA THR A 51 -13.65 -32.93 -12.31
C THR A 51 -12.36 -33.49 -11.74
N VAL A 52 -12.23 -33.44 -10.42
CA VAL A 52 -11.08 -34.03 -9.69
C VAL A 52 -11.10 -35.54 -9.86
N THR A 53 -10.11 -36.11 -10.53
CA THR A 53 -9.96 -37.57 -10.73
C THR A 53 -8.98 -38.21 -9.75
N GLY A 54 -8.10 -37.41 -9.14
CA GLY A 54 -7.12 -37.85 -8.15
C GLY A 54 -6.64 -36.72 -7.25
N LEU A 55 -6.20 -37.07 -6.04
CA LEU A 55 -5.66 -36.14 -5.05
C LEU A 55 -4.43 -36.75 -4.40
N SER A 56 -3.36 -35.96 -4.29
CA SER A 56 -2.13 -36.38 -3.63
C SER A 56 -1.31 -35.16 -3.19
N LYS A 57 -0.90 -35.12 -1.91
CA LYS A 57 0.08 -34.16 -1.38
C LYS A 57 -0.19 -32.69 -1.77
N GLY A 58 -1.44 -32.22 -1.69
CA GLY A 58 -1.82 -30.84 -2.03
C GLY A 58 -1.91 -30.54 -3.54
N GLU A 59 -1.92 -31.59 -4.36
CA GLU A 59 -2.10 -31.54 -5.80
C GLU A 59 -3.40 -32.27 -6.17
N ALA A 60 -4.10 -31.72 -7.16
CA ALA A 60 -5.27 -32.34 -7.77
C ALA A 60 -4.94 -32.75 -9.21
N GLU A 61 -5.51 -33.87 -9.61
CA GLU A 61 -5.43 -34.40 -10.97
C GLU A 61 -6.80 -34.27 -11.63
N PHE A 62 -6.77 -33.86 -12.89
CA PHE A 62 -7.92 -33.62 -13.74
C PHE A 62 -7.71 -34.34 -15.07
N GLU A 63 -8.81 -34.73 -15.71
CA GLU A 63 -8.78 -35.32 -17.04
C GLU A 63 -9.55 -34.42 -18.00
N MET A 64 -8.97 -34.15 -19.17
CA MET A 64 -9.50 -33.26 -20.18
C MET A 64 -9.73 -34.02 -21.48
N VAL A 65 -10.89 -33.79 -22.09
CA VAL A 65 -11.24 -34.31 -23.42
C VAL A 65 -10.72 -33.36 -24.51
N ALA A 66 -10.63 -33.86 -25.74
CA ALA A 66 -10.18 -33.08 -26.91
C ALA A 66 -10.89 -31.72 -27.05
N GLU A 67 -12.20 -31.65 -26.79
CA GLU A 67 -12.93 -30.39 -26.91
C GLU A 67 -12.42 -29.32 -25.93
N THR A 68 -12.19 -29.67 -24.67
CA THR A 68 -11.63 -28.76 -23.66
C THR A 68 -10.23 -28.30 -24.05
N ILE A 69 -9.40 -29.23 -24.57
CA ILE A 69 -8.04 -28.91 -25.04
C ILE A 69 -8.08 -27.92 -26.20
N ARG A 70 -9.04 -28.09 -27.13
CA ARG A 70 -9.19 -27.25 -28.32
C ARG A 70 -9.78 -25.86 -28.00
N ARG A 71 -10.75 -25.79 -27.09
CA ARG A 71 -11.53 -24.58 -26.77
C ARG A 71 -10.91 -23.70 -25.69
N THR A 72 -9.83 -24.14 -25.05
CA THR A 72 -9.25 -23.43 -23.90
C THR A 72 -7.74 -23.28 -24.05
N ASN A 73 -7.17 -22.33 -23.32
CA ASN A 73 -5.72 -22.18 -23.22
C ASN A 73 -5.03 -23.38 -22.54
N LEU A 74 -5.79 -24.31 -21.92
CA LEU A 74 -5.26 -25.49 -21.24
C LEU A 74 -4.62 -26.49 -22.21
N GLY A 75 -4.91 -26.43 -23.50
CA GLY A 75 -4.19 -27.23 -24.49
C GLY A 75 -2.72 -26.84 -24.65
N GLY A 76 -2.36 -25.61 -24.28
CA GLY A 76 -1.01 -25.07 -24.39
C GLY A 76 -0.20 -25.07 -23.09
N VAL A 77 -0.81 -25.37 -21.93
CA VAL A 77 -0.12 -25.26 -20.65
C VAL A 77 1.00 -26.29 -20.49
N LYS A 78 2.07 -25.88 -19.81
CA LYS A 78 3.28 -26.66 -19.56
C LYS A 78 3.56 -26.77 -18.06
N PRO A 79 4.34 -27.77 -17.61
CA PRO A 79 4.83 -27.82 -16.24
C PRO A 79 5.54 -26.52 -15.86
N GLY A 80 5.11 -25.90 -14.76
CA GLY A 80 5.63 -24.61 -14.32
C GLY A 80 4.63 -23.47 -14.43
N ASP A 81 3.68 -23.55 -15.37
CA ASP A 81 2.71 -22.49 -15.63
C ASP A 81 1.75 -22.32 -14.45
N MET A 82 1.23 -21.09 -14.31
CA MET A 82 0.22 -20.75 -13.31
C MET A 82 -1.16 -20.74 -13.98
N VAL A 83 -2.17 -21.21 -13.26
CA VAL A 83 -3.56 -21.26 -13.71
C VAL A 83 -4.48 -20.73 -12.61
N ASN A 84 -5.54 -20.01 -13.00
CA ASN A 84 -6.58 -19.52 -12.11
C ASN A 84 -7.42 -20.69 -11.59
N ILE A 85 -7.74 -20.65 -10.29
CA ILE A 85 -8.48 -21.70 -9.58
C ILE A 85 -9.71 -21.10 -8.90
N GLU A 86 -10.86 -21.71 -9.13
CA GLU A 86 -12.08 -21.45 -8.36
C GLU A 86 -12.79 -22.78 -8.08
N ARG A 87 -13.18 -23.02 -6.82
CA ARG A 87 -14.00 -24.20 -6.48
C ARG A 87 -15.46 -23.95 -6.82
N SER A 88 -16.22 -25.01 -7.06
CA SER A 88 -17.66 -24.88 -7.27
C SER A 88 -18.35 -24.19 -6.09
N MET A 89 -19.19 -23.21 -6.40
CA MET A 89 -20.00 -22.47 -5.42
C MET A 89 -20.94 -23.42 -4.66
N ARG A 90 -21.11 -23.23 -3.35
CA ARG A 90 -22.09 -23.99 -2.56
C ARG A 90 -23.47 -23.36 -2.69
N VAL A 91 -24.51 -24.18 -2.54
CA VAL A 91 -25.88 -23.67 -2.45
C VAL A 91 -26.00 -22.79 -1.20
N GLY A 92 -26.46 -21.55 -1.39
CA GLY A 92 -26.59 -20.55 -0.33
C GLY A 92 -25.38 -19.61 -0.18
N ASP A 93 -24.30 -19.81 -0.94
CA ASP A 93 -23.20 -18.85 -0.99
C ASP A 93 -23.61 -17.55 -1.70
N ARG A 94 -22.87 -16.48 -1.42
CA ARG A 94 -23.04 -15.19 -2.11
C ARG A 94 -22.56 -15.31 -3.56
N LEU A 95 -23.32 -14.74 -4.49
CA LEU A 95 -22.91 -14.58 -5.88
C LEU A 95 -22.25 -13.19 -6.03
N GLU A 96 -20.92 -13.14 -5.91
CA GLU A 96 -20.17 -11.87 -5.95
C GLU A 96 -19.70 -11.47 -7.35
N GLY A 97 -19.72 -12.40 -8.31
CA GLY A 97 -19.52 -12.15 -9.74
C GLY A 97 -20.80 -12.43 -10.54
N HIS A 98 -20.69 -13.25 -11.58
CA HIS A 98 -21.84 -13.75 -12.35
C HIS A 98 -21.78 -15.27 -12.50
N PHE A 99 -22.86 -15.90 -12.97
CA PHE A 99 -22.83 -17.35 -13.18
C PHE A 99 -21.86 -17.72 -14.29
N VAL A 100 -20.80 -18.43 -13.92
CA VAL A 100 -19.85 -19.04 -14.85
C VAL A 100 -20.11 -20.55 -14.88
N LEU A 101 -20.56 -21.05 -16.04
CA LEU A 101 -20.89 -22.46 -16.25
C LEU A 101 -19.63 -23.33 -16.21
N GLY A 102 -18.52 -22.76 -16.66
CA GLY A 102 -17.26 -23.44 -16.87
C GLY A 102 -17.16 -24.21 -18.20
N HIS A 103 -18.10 -23.95 -19.11
CA HIS A 103 -18.01 -24.33 -20.52
C HIS A 103 -17.45 -23.13 -21.27
N VAL A 104 -16.23 -23.25 -21.78
CA VAL A 104 -15.55 -22.15 -22.46
C VAL A 104 -15.99 -22.10 -23.92
N ASP A 105 -16.42 -20.92 -24.37
CA ASP A 105 -16.90 -20.69 -25.74
C ASP A 105 -15.77 -20.70 -26.76
N ASP A 106 -14.71 -19.92 -26.50
CA ASP A 106 -13.51 -19.87 -27.34
C ASP A 106 -12.31 -19.23 -26.61
N THR A 107 -11.15 -19.22 -27.28
CA THR A 107 -9.98 -18.44 -26.89
C THR A 107 -9.93 -17.10 -27.61
N GLY A 108 -9.42 -16.07 -26.92
CA GLY A 108 -9.16 -14.75 -27.50
C GLY A 108 -7.68 -14.38 -27.47
N ILE A 109 -7.31 -13.35 -28.22
CA ILE A 109 -5.94 -12.79 -28.26
C ILE A 109 -5.97 -11.40 -27.64
N ILE A 110 -5.14 -11.15 -26.64
CA ILE A 110 -4.92 -9.79 -26.14
C ILE A 110 -4.15 -9.01 -27.23
N GLU A 111 -4.78 -8.03 -27.84
CA GLU A 111 -4.17 -7.19 -28.89
C GLU A 111 -3.56 -5.90 -28.35
N ASP A 112 -4.13 -5.35 -27.26
CA ASP A 112 -3.68 -4.10 -26.69
C ASP A 112 -3.94 -4.05 -25.17
N ILE A 113 -3.03 -3.43 -24.43
CA ILE A 113 -3.13 -3.18 -22.98
C ILE A 113 -2.81 -1.71 -22.76
N GLN A 114 -3.80 -0.96 -22.29
CA GLN A 114 -3.72 0.46 -22.01
C GLN A 114 -3.73 0.68 -20.50
N ASN A 115 -2.61 1.14 -19.95
CA ASN A 115 -2.51 1.51 -18.54
C ASN A 115 -3.01 2.95 -18.37
N LEU A 116 -4.20 3.11 -17.79
CA LEU A 116 -4.79 4.40 -17.46
C LEU A 116 -4.63 4.65 -15.95
N PRO A 117 -4.73 5.90 -15.48
CA PRO A 117 -4.42 6.25 -14.08
C PRO A 117 -5.20 5.50 -13.00
N SER A 118 -6.39 4.97 -13.31
CA SER A 118 -7.25 4.26 -12.35
C SER A 118 -7.62 2.84 -12.79
N GLU A 119 -7.22 2.45 -13.99
CA GLU A 119 -7.62 1.17 -14.59
C GLU A 119 -6.64 0.72 -15.67
N THR A 120 -6.53 -0.59 -15.83
CA THR A 120 -5.89 -1.19 -16.99
C THR A 120 -6.98 -1.66 -17.94
N LYS A 121 -7.07 -1.03 -19.11
CA LYS A 121 -7.99 -1.43 -20.16
C LYS A 121 -7.32 -2.42 -21.10
N ILE A 122 -7.95 -3.57 -21.31
CA ILE A 122 -7.42 -4.67 -22.11
C ILE A 122 -8.35 -4.92 -23.28
N TRP A 123 -7.81 -4.91 -24.50
CA TRP A 123 -8.52 -5.28 -25.72
C TRP A 123 -8.24 -6.73 -26.08
N ILE A 124 -9.32 -7.50 -26.24
CA ILE A 124 -9.28 -8.92 -26.56
C ILE A 124 -9.97 -9.13 -27.90
N LYS A 125 -9.21 -9.59 -28.89
CA LYS A 125 -9.72 -10.06 -30.17
C LYS A 125 -10.35 -11.43 -30.05
N LEU A 126 -11.49 -11.59 -30.69
CA LEU A 126 -12.33 -12.78 -30.68
C LEU A 126 -12.71 -13.15 -32.11
N ASP A 127 -13.29 -14.34 -32.28
CA ASP A 127 -14.03 -14.64 -33.50
C ASP A 127 -15.21 -13.68 -33.67
N LYS A 128 -15.50 -13.30 -34.92
CA LYS A 128 -16.55 -12.32 -35.24
C LYS A 128 -17.95 -12.78 -34.83
N GLU A 129 -18.25 -14.07 -34.94
CA GLU A 129 -19.56 -14.59 -34.54
C GLU A 129 -19.72 -14.59 -33.01
N LEU A 130 -18.63 -14.85 -32.28
CA LEU A 130 -18.63 -14.72 -30.82
C LEU A 130 -18.79 -13.26 -30.38
N ALA A 131 -18.06 -12.33 -31.01
CA ALA A 131 -18.14 -10.90 -30.70
C ALA A 131 -19.56 -10.34 -30.85
N LYS A 132 -20.33 -10.78 -31.86
CA LYS A 132 -21.74 -10.40 -32.06
C LYS A 132 -22.67 -10.83 -30.92
N SER A 133 -22.28 -11.85 -30.16
CA SER A 133 -23.06 -12.36 -29.03
C SER A 133 -22.75 -11.62 -27.72
N ILE A 134 -21.78 -10.70 -27.73
CA ILE A 134 -21.34 -9.93 -26.57
C ILE A 134 -21.91 -8.52 -26.65
N VAL A 135 -22.38 -8.01 -25.50
CA VAL A 135 -22.93 -6.65 -25.39
C VAL A 135 -22.11 -5.81 -24.42
N SER A 136 -22.00 -4.52 -24.70
CA SER A 136 -21.40 -3.57 -23.75
C SER A 136 -22.19 -3.60 -22.43
N LYS A 137 -21.45 -3.50 -21.31
CA LYS A 137 -21.97 -3.66 -19.94
C LYS A 137 -22.51 -5.05 -19.61
N GLY A 138 -22.38 -6.02 -20.52
CA GLY A 138 -22.60 -7.43 -20.23
C GLY A 138 -21.48 -8.02 -19.38
N SER A 139 -21.74 -9.19 -18.82
CA SER A 139 -20.72 -9.99 -18.13
C SER A 139 -19.96 -10.87 -19.11
N ILE A 140 -18.66 -10.99 -18.91
CA ILE A 140 -17.79 -11.93 -19.62
C ILE A 140 -16.86 -12.60 -18.61
N ALA A 141 -16.56 -13.88 -18.81
CA ALA A 141 -15.54 -14.58 -18.03
C ALA A 141 -14.27 -14.75 -18.88
N VAL A 142 -13.14 -14.19 -18.45
CA VAL A 142 -11.84 -14.33 -19.12
C VAL A 142 -10.90 -15.10 -18.21
N GLU A 143 -10.46 -16.29 -18.65
CA GLU A 143 -9.67 -17.23 -17.84
C GLU A 143 -10.26 -17.49 -16.44
N GLY A 144 -11.59 -17.52 -16.36
CA GLY A 144 -12.34 -17.71 -15.11
C GLY A 144 -12.51 -16.46 -14.26
N VAL A 145 -12.05 -15.29 -14.69
CA VAL A 145 -12.30 -14.02 -14.00
C VAL A 145 -13.59 -13.39 -14.54
N SER A 146 -14.55 -13.12 -13.66
CA SER A 146 -15.78 -12.40 -13.96
C SER A 146 -15.47 -10.92 -14.18
N LEU A 147 -15.72 -10.42 -15.38
CA LEU A 147 -15.46 -9.05 -15.81
C LEU A 147 -16.69 -8.43 -16.46
N THR A 148 -16.70 -7.10 -16.50
CA THR A 148 -17.71 -6.32 -17.21
C THR A 148 -17.13 -5.82 -18.53
N VAL A 149 -17.85 -6.07 -19.62
CA VAL A 149 -17.46 -5.57 -20.95
C VAL A 149 -17.63 -4.06 -20.99
N VAL A 150 -16.58 -3.36 -21.43
CA VAL A 150 -16.58 -1.90 -21.56
C VAL A 150 -17.02 -1.52 -22.97
N ASP A 151 -16.28 -1.93 -23.98
CA ASP A 151 -16.58 -1.67 -25.40
C ASP A 151 -16.69 -2.98 -26.18
N VAL A 152 -17.47 -2.93 -27.26
CA VAL A 152 -17.61 -4.02 -28.24
C VAL A 152 -17.40 -3.43 -29.63
N GLU A 153 -16.50 -4.04 -30.39
CA GLU A 153 -16.28 -3.76 -31.82
C GLU A 153 -16.56 -5.03 -32.65
N ALA A 154 -16.30 -4.98 -33.96
CA ALA A 154 -16.68 -6.04 -34.89
C ALA A 154 -16.03 -7.40 -34.60
N ASP A 155 -14.80 -7.41 -34.10
CA ASP A 155 -14.00 -8.63 -33.81
C ASP A 155 -13.22 -8.53 -32.50
N ARG A 156 -13.52 -7.55 -31.64
CA ARG A 156 -12.84 -7.40 -30.34
C ARG A 156 -13.74 -6.76 -29.29
N VAL A 157 -13.41 -7.02 -28.04
CA VAL A 157 -14.06 -6.43 -26.88
C VAL A 157 -13.02 -5.85 -25.93
N SER A 158 -13.42 -4.90 -25.10
CA SER A 158 -12.56 -4.39 -24.03
C SER A 158 -13.12 -4.72 -22.65
N VAL A 159 -12.21 -4.96 -21.70
CA VAL A 159 -12.49 -5.07 -20.26
C VAL A 159 -11.55 -4.13 -19.51
N SER A 160 -11.99 -3.61 -18.37
CA SER A 160 -11.15 -2.81 -17.49
C SER A 160 -10.90 -3.56 -16.19
N LEU A 161 -9.64 -3.64 -15.78
CA LEU A 161 -9.23 -4.07 -14.46
C LEU A 161 -8.99 -2.82 -13.62
N ALA A 162 -9.60 -2.75 -12.43
CA ALA A 162 -9.26 -1.71 -11.47
C ALA A 162 -7.79 -1.86 -11.10
N ASP A 163 -6.98 -0.84 -11.40
CA ASP A 163 -5.55 -0.91 -11.14
C ASP A 163 -5.35 -0.77 -9.61
N LYS A 164 -4.75 -1.80 -9.00
CA LYS A 164 -4.30 -1.72 -7.59
C LYS A 164 -2.85 -1.20 -7.50
N SER A 165 -2.26 -0.81 -8.62
CA SER A 165 -0.90 -0.30 -8.76
C SER A 165 -0.85 1.23 -8.63
N TYR A 166 -1.14 1.72 -7.42
CA TYR A 166 -0.79 3.06 -6.91
C TYR A 166 -1.55 4.32 -7.40
N PRO A 167 -1.86 5.29 -6.50
CA PRO A 167 -1.71 5.25 -5.04
C PRO A 167 -2.86 4.51 -4.36
N LEU A 168 -2.50 3.75 -3.32
CA LEU A 168 -3.48 3.34 -2.32
C LEU A 168 -4.14 4.62 -1.80
N SER A 169 -5.47 4.65 -1.86
CA SER A 169 -6.28 5.84 -1.60
C SER A 169 -5.97 6.45 -0.22
N LEU A 170 -6.25 7.74 -0.03
CA LEU A 170 -6.22 8.40 1.28
C LEU A 170 -6.87 7.55 2.40
N THR A 171 -7.96 6.86 2.08
CA THR A 171 -8.65 5.93 2.97
C THR A 171 -7.76 4.78 3.45
N GLU A 172 -6.94 4.20 2.57
CA GLU A 172 -6.02 3.11 2.91
C GLU A 172 -4.85 3.58 3.75
N ALA A 173 -4.32 4.79 3.49
CA ALA A 173 -3.32 5.40 4.35
C ALA A 173 -3.87 5.68 5.76
N ILE A 174 -5.07 6.27 5.85
CA ILE A 174 -5.76 6.48 7.14
C ILE A 174 -5.95 5.14 7.87
N THR A 175 -6.39 4.11 7.15
CA THR A 175 -6.58 2.76 7.72
C THR A 175 -5.26 2.15 8.19
N ALA A 176 -4.17 2.37 7.44
CA ALA A 176 -2.84 1.91 7.81
C ALA A 176 -2.34 2.58 9.10
N LEU A 177 -2.43 3.90 9.17
CA LEU A 177 -2.00 4.66 10.35
C LEU A 177 -2.80 4.28 11.60
N LYS A 178 -4.13 4.13 11.47
CA LYS A 178 -4.99 3.63 12.57
C LYS A 178 -4.59 2.22 13.04
N ALA A 179 -4.12 1.38 12.13
CA ALA A 179 -3.63 0.04 12.45
C ALA A 179 -2.17 0.03 12.94
N GLY A 180 -1.53 1.19 13.09
CA GLY A 180 -0.13 1.30 13.48
C GLY A 180 0.85 0.81 12.41
N ARG A 181 0.45 0.82 11.14
CA ARG A 181 1.32 0.50 10.00
C ARG A 181 1.90 1.78 9.41
N PHE A 182 3.01 1.63 8.69
CA PHE A 182 3.62 2.72 7.95
C PHE A 182 2.73 3.23 6.82
N VAL A 183 2.93 4.49 6.50
CA VAL A 183 2.56 5.16 5.25
C VAL A 183 3.83 5.88 4.76
N LEU A 184 4.04 5.97 3.45
CA LEU A 184 5.04 6.88 2.89
C LEU A 184 4.35 8.17 2.45
N VAL A 185 5.04 9.29 2.57
CA VAL A 185 4.51 10.58 2.12
C VAL A 185 5.57 11.21 1.25
N HIS A 186 5.23 11.48 0.00
CA HIS A 186 6.05 12.27 -0.91
C HIS A 186 5.62 13.74 -0.81
N ASP A 187 6.57 14.66 -0.71
CA ASP A 187 6.24 16.09 -0.73
C ASP A 187 5.95 16.59 -2.16
N ASP A 188 6.70 17.57 -2.67
CA ASP A 188 6.44 18.23 -3.93
C ASP A 188 7.72 18.23 -4.77
N LYS A 189 7.59 17.94 -6.07
CA LYS A 189 8.72 17.91 -7.01
C LYS A 189 9.49 19.23 -7.06
N GLY A 190 8.85 20.35 -6.72
CA GLY A 190 9.46 21.68 -6.68
C GLY A 190 10.02 22.10 -5.32
N ARG A 191 9.98 21.23 -4.29
CA ARG A 191 10.43 21.52 -2.93
C ARG A 191 11.62 20.66 -2.51
N GLU A 192 11.41 19.61 -1.71
CA GLU A 192 12.47 18.66 -1.34
C GLU A 192 12.52 17.51 -2.36
N ASN A 193 11.37 17.11 -2.93
CA ASN A 193 11.23 15.95 -3.81
C ASN A 193 11.74 14.68 -3.10
N GLU A 194 11.34 14.55 -1.83
CA GLU A 194 11.73 13.47 -0.93
C GLU A 194 10.51 12.68 -0.49
N VAL A 195 10.75 11.48 0.03
CA VAL A 195 9.73 10.59 0.58
C VAL A 195 10.05 10.29 2.03
N ASP A 196 9.10 10.56 2.93
CA ASP A 196 9.21 10.19 4.33
C ASP A 196 8.48 8.89 4.62
N MET A 197 9.08 8.06 5.47
CA MET A 197 8.41 6.95 6.14
C MET A 197 7.72 7.47 7.40
N VAL A 198 6.41 7.20 7.52
CA VAL A 198 5.52 7.86 8.48
C VAL A 198 4.76 6.83 9.31
N VAL A 199 4.71 7.03 10.63
CA VAL A 199 3.84 6.25 11.52
C VAL A 199 3.28 7.15 12.63
N ALA A 200 2.00 6.93 13.00
CA ALA A 200 1.35 7.67 14.07
C ALA A 200 2.12 7.49 15.40
N ALA A 201 2.43 8.59 16.09
CA ALA A 201 3.28 8.55 17.28
C ALA A 201 2.69 7.68 18.41
N GLU A 202 1.36 7.66 18.53
CA GLU A 202 0.64 6.83 19.52
C GLU A 202 0.69 5.33 19.23
N GLN A 203 1.07 4.94 18.01
CA GLN A 203 1.22 3.54 17.59
C GLN A 203 2.70 3.09 17.49
N VAL A 204 3.65 3.99 17.76
CA VAL A 204 5.09 3.70 17.62
C VAL A 204 5.54 2.58 18.55
N LYS A 205 6.41 1.71 18.01
CA LYS A 205 6.99 0.54 18.67
C LYS A 205 8.47 0.44 18.26
N PRO A 206 9.30 -0.30 19.02
CA PRO A 206 10.74 -0.42 18.71
C PRO A 206 11.04 -0.88 17.29
N HIS A 207 10.25 -1.82 16.75
CA HIS A 207 10.43 -2.30 15.38
C HIS A 207 10.19 -1.20 14.33
N HIS A 208 9.32 -0.22 14.60
CA HIS A 208 9.13 0.91 13.69
C HIS A 208 10.41 1.75 13.60
N ILE A 209 11.04 2.02 14.74
CA ILE A 209 12.30 2.77 14.78
C ILE A 209 13.43 2.01 14.08
N ALA A 210 13.47 0.68 14.27
CA ALA A 210 14.42 -0.19 13.57
C ALA A 210 14.22 -0.16 12.05
N THR A 211 12.98 -0.26 11.57
CA THR A 211 12.65 -0.13 10.13
C THR A 211 13.03 1.25 9.61
N MET A 212 12.63 2.33 10.28
CA MET A 212 12.97 3.70 9.88
C MET A 212 14.49 3.89 9.72
N ARG A 213 15.31 3.46 10.69
CA ARG A 213 16.77 3.64 10.57
C ARG A 213 17.45 2.73 9.55
N ASN A 214 16.85 1.58 9.20
CA ASN A 214 17.44 0.62 8.26
C ASN A 214 17.00 0.90 6.82
N ASP A 215 15.73 1.23 6.63
CA ASP A 215 15.07 1.24 5.33
C ASP A 215 14.76 2.67 4.84
N ALA A 216 14.68 3.65 5.75
CA ALA A 216 14.63 5.07 5.41
C ALA A 216 16.02 5.72 5.59
N GLY A 217 16.59 5.67 6.79
CA GLY A 217 17.97 6.09 7.04
C GLY A 217 18.18 7.59 7.29
N GLY A 218 17.14 8.41 7.14
CA GLY A 218 17.12 9.81 7.56
C GLY A 218 17.03 10.00 9.08
N LEU A 219 16.62 11.20 9.50
CA LEU A 219 16.52 11.55 10.91
C LEU A 219 15.13 11.21 11.43
N VAL A 220 15.05 10.32 12.42
CA VAL A 220 13.77 9.99 13.06
C VAL A 220 13.31 11.17 13.91
N CYS A 221 12.35 11.93 13.39
CA CYS A 221 11.79 13.14 14.00
C CYS A 221 10.37 12.91 14.48
N LEU A 222 9.92 13.74 15.43
CA LEU A 222 8.54 13.78 15.91
C LEU A 222 7.90 15.12 15.55
N ALA A 223 7.04 15.11 14.53
CA ALA A 223 6.26 16.28 14.14
C ALA A 223 4.99 16.41 14.98
N ILE A 224 4.71 17.62 15.48
CA ILE A 224 3.58 17.90 16.37
C ILE A 224 2.86 19.17 15.90
N ALA A 225 1.52 19.16 15.99
CA ALA A 225 0.69 20.31 15.66
C ALA A 225 1.03 21.57 16.49
N ASN A 226 1.00 22.73 15.82
CA ASN A 226 1.36 24.03 16.41
C ASN A 226 0.59 24.35 17.69
N GLU A 227 -0.70 24.02 17.72
CA GLU A 227 -1.61 24.28 18.83
C GLU A 227 -1.16 23.57 20.12
N ILE A 228 -0.62 22.37 19.97
CA ILE A 228 -0.11 21.55 21.08
C ILE A 228 1.24 22.10 21.53
N THR A 229 2.16 22.34 20.59
CA THR A 229 3.51 22.82 20.93
C THR A 229 3.50 24.21 21.56
N THR A 230 2.54 25.06 21.16
CA THR A 230 2.33 26.38 21.78
C THR A 230 1.94 26.24 23.26
N LYS A 231 1.04 25.31 23.61
CA LYS A 231 0.64 25.04 25.00
C LYS A 231 1.80 24.49 25.83
N LEU A 232 2.69 23.71 25.21
CA LEU A 232 3.93 23.22 25.84
C LEU A 232 5.02 24.30 25.98
N GLY A 233 4.82 25.50 25.41
CA GLY A 233 5.82 26.57 25.40
C GLY A 233 7.03 26.28 24.49
N LEU A 234 6.89 25.35 23.53
CA LEU A 234 7.95 25.03 22.58
C LEU A 234 8.00 26.09 21.48
N VAL A 235 9.23 26.47 21.10
CA VAL A 235 9.51 27.43 20.03
C VAL A 235 10.40 26.78 18.97
N TYR A 236 10.46 27.38 17.78
CA TYR A 236 11.41 26.93 16.77
C TYR A 236 12.85 27.14 17.26
N MET A 237 13.70 26.16 17.01
CA MET A 237 15.12 26.15 17.36
C MET A 237 15.84 27.37 16.78
N HIS A 238 15.49 27.79 15.57
CA HIS A 238 16.09 28.97 14.95
C HIS A 238 15.74 30.27 15.70
N ASP A 239 14.53 30.40 16.26
CA ASP A 239 14.16 31.56 17.07
C ASP A 239 14.89 31.55 18.43
N MET A 240 15.02 30.36 19.04
CA MET A 240 15.79 30.17 20.27
C MET A 240 17.26 30.55 20.08
N ILE A 241 17.89 30.08 19.00
CA ILE A 241 19.29 30.40 18.67
C ILE A 241 19.44 31.89 18.34
N ALA A 242 18.54 32.48 17.54
CA ALA A 242 18.58 33.90 17.21
C ALA A 242 18.51 34.78 18.48
N GLY A 243 17.69 34.39 19.46
CA GLY A 243 17.60 35.06 20.76
C GLY A 243 18.92 35.08 21.54
N MET A 244 19.78 34.07 21.36
CA MET A 244 21.11 34.00 21.96
C MET A 244 22.14 34.91 21.28
N GLY A 245 21.77 35.61 20.21
CA GLY A 245 22.59 36.63 19.55
C GLY A 245 23.08 37.74 20.49
N LYS A 246 22.29 38.05 21.54
CA LYS A 246 22.69 39.01 22.59
C LYS A 246 23.84 38.50 23.46
N VAL A 247 24.01 37.18 23.56
CA VAL A 247 25.11 36.54 24.30
C VAL A 247 26.32 36.37 23.41
N ASN A 248 26.10 35.90 22.17
CA ASN A 248 27.15 35.75 21.17
C ASN A 248 26.61 36.05 19.76
N PRO A 249 27.13 37.08 19.06
CA PRO A 249 26.68 37.46 17.72
C PRO A 249 26.82 36.38 16.64
N VAL A 250 27.59 35.31 16.88
CA VAL A 250 27.66 34.15 15.98
C VAL A 250 26.28 33.50 15.82
N PHE A 251 25.46 33.46 16.88
CA PHE A 251 24.15 32.79 16.83
C PHE A 251 23.16 33.50 15.91
N SER A 252 23.16 34.84 15.85
CA SER A 252 22.35 35.58 14.88
C SER A 252 22.75 35.21 13.45
N ARG A 253 24.05 35.18 13.16
CA ARG A 253 24.60 34.83 11.84
C ARG A 253 24.23 33.41 11.40
N LEU A 254 24.22 32.44 12.32
CA LEU A 254 23.82 31.06 12.03
C LEU A 254 22.33 30.92 11.65
N THR A 255 21.51 31.92 11.99
CA THR A 255 20.05 31.91 11.76
C THR A 255 19.60 32.86 10.66
N GLU A 256 20.55 33.51 9.97
CA GLU A 256 20.28 34.39 8.84
C GLU A 256 19.88 33.58 7.59
N GLY A 257 18.85 34.05 6.88
CA GLY A 257 18.40 33.45 5.62
C GLY A 257 17.39 32.31 5.78
N LYS A 258 17.21 31.57 4.68
CA LYS A 258 16.35 30.38 4.57
C LYS A 258 17.13 29.26 3.89
N ALA A 259 16.67 28.02 4.06
CA ALA A 259 17.22 26.92 3.31
C ALA A 259 16.93 27.08 1.81
N ALA A 260 17.69 26.39 0.96
CA ALA A 260 17.58 26.48 -0.50
C ALA A 260 16.17 26.11 -1.03
N TYR A 261 15.45 25.25 -0.31
CA TYR A 261 14.07 24.86 -0.61
C TYR A 261 13.02 25.91 -0.19
N GLY A 262 13.42 27.08 0.34
CA GLY A 262 12.55 28.25 0.49
C GLY A 262 11.89 28.45 1.87
N ASP A 263 12.05 27.50 2.79
CA ASP A 263 11.51 27.57 4.15
C ASP A 263 12.61 27.58 5.22
N LYS A 264 12.26 28.00 6.43
CA LYS A 264 13.07 27.71 7.62
C LYS A 264 12.80 26.27 8.10
N PRO A 265 13.79 25.56 8.64
CA PRO A 265 13.56 24.24 9.24
C PRO A 265 12.56 24.30 10.40
N SER A 266 11.73 23.25 10.52
CA SER A 266 10.68 23.12 11.54
C SER A 266 11.19 22.63 12.91
N PHE A 267 12.51 22.43 13.06
CA PHE A 267 13.11 21.93 14.29
C PHE A 267 12.79 22.80 15.52
N SER A 268 12.50 22.11 16.62
CA SER A 268 12.51 22.61 18.00
C SER A 268 13.59 21.85 18.79
N ILE A 269 13.48 21.80 20.11
CA ILE A 269 14.38 21.03 20.98
C ILE A 269 14.30 19.52 20.65
N SER A 270 15.37 18.80 20.98
CA SER A 270 15.33 17.34 21.05
C SER A 270 15.13 16.88 22.50
N VAL A 271 14.40 15.78 22.68
CA VAL A 271 14.03 15.27 24.00
C VAL A 271 14.32 13.78 24.14
N ASN A 272 14.45 13.35 25.39
CA ASN A 272 14.33 11.96 25.82
C ASN A 272 13.31 11.90 26.97
N HIS A 273 12.62 10.78 27.09
CA HIS A 273 11.86 10.49 28.31
C HIS A 273 12.82 10.09 29.45
N ARG A 274 12.57 10.53 30.67
CA ARG A 274 13.44 10.31 31.85
C ARG A 274 13.63 8.83 32.24
N SER A 275 12.73 7.96 31.82
CA SER A 275 12.87 6.50 32.03
C SER A 275 13.74 5.79 30.99
N THR A 276 14.26 6.50 29.98
CA THR A 276 15.24 5.95 29.04
C THR A 276 16.63 5.89 29.69
N TYR A 277 17.51 5.02 29.17
CA TYR A 277 18.90 4.98 29.64
C TYR A 277 19.81 5.91 28.84
N THR A 278 20.06 5.57 27.58
CA THR A 278 20.82 6.43 26.67
C THR A 278 19.91 7.35 25.88
N GLY A 279 18.70 6.91 25.56
CA GLY A 279 17.76 7.65 24.72
C GLY A 279 17.82 7.26 23.24
N ILE A 280 18.91 6.64 22.76
CA ILE A 280 19.14 6.42 21.30
C ILE A 280 18.65 5.06 20.80
N THR A 281 18.51 4.07 21.68
CA THR A 281 18.09 2.72 21.27
C THR A 281 16.71 2.75 20.62
N ASP A 282 16.39 1.74 19.80
CA ASP A 282 15.06 1.61 19.18
C ASP A 282 13.95 1.57 20.24
N HIS A 283 14.23 0.95 21.40
CA HIS A 283 13.35 0.97 22.57
C HIS A 283 13.20 2.36 23.19
N ASP A 284 14.29 3.06 23.43
CA ASP A 284 14.29 4.37 24.09
C ASP A 284 13.61 5.45 23.23
N ARG A 285 13.88 5.47 21.92
CA ARG A 285 13.24 6.39 20.98
C ARG A 285 11.75 6.09 20.83
N ALA A 286 11.38 4.82 20.72
CA ALA A 286 9.96 4.43 20.69
C ALA A 286 9.23 4.79 21.99
N LEU A 287 9.86 4.59 23.14
CA LEU A 287 9.32 5.00 24.45
C LEU A 287 9.14 6.52 24.51
N THR A 288 10.15 7.29 24.10
CA THR A 288 10.10 8.75 24.11
C THR A 288 8.97 9.26 23.21
N ILE A 289 8.87 8.76 21.97
CA ILE A 289 7.83 9.15 21.01
C ILE A 289 6.43 8.79 21.52
N SER A 290 6.23 7.55 21.99
CA SER A 290 4.93 7.11 22.50
C SER A 290 4.51 7.85 23.77
N LYS A 291 5.45 8.20 24.66
CA LYS A 291 5.17 9.06 25.83
C LYS A 291 4.83 10.48 25.42
N MET A 292 5.49 11.02 24.40
CA MET A 292 5.16 12.34 23.88
C MET A 292 3.77 12.36 23.22
N ALA A 293 3.36 11.27 22.54
CA ALA A 293 1.99 11.13 22.05
C ALA A 293 0.96 11.19 23.19
N ASN A 294 1.26 10.59 24.35
CA ASN A 294 0.40 10.69 25.54
C ASN A 294 0.31 12.12 26.09
N VAL A 295 1.42 12.87 26.10
CA VAL A 295 1.44 14.30 26.42
C VAL A 295 0.52 15.07 25.47
N CYS A 296 0.63 14.82 24.16
CA CYS A 296 -0.19 15.47 23.14
C CYS A 296 -1.69 15.17 23.31
N MET A 297 -2.06 13.92 23.60
CA MET A 297 -3.46 13.53 23.89
C MET A 297 -4.03 14.27 25.10
N LYS A 298 -3.20 14.52 26.12
CA LYS A 298 -3.58 15.13 27.39
C LYS A 298 -3.25 16.62 27.45
N ILE A 299 -3.05 17.29 26.32
CA ILE A 299 -2.51 18.65 26.34
C ILE A 299 -3.41 19.63 27.12
N ASP A 300 -4.71 19.39 27.15
CA ASP A 300 -5.71 20.17 27.91
C ASP A 300 -6.04 19.58 29.30
N ASP A 301 -5.40 18.48 29.69
CA ASP A 301 -5.64 17.76 30.94
C ASP A 301 -4.33 17.19 31.52
N GLY A 302 -3.42 18.09 31.93
CA GLY A 302 -2.18 17.73 32.64
C GLY A 302 -0.99 17.36 31.76
N GLY A 303 -1.10 17.48 30.43
CA GLY A 303 -0.02 17.16 29.50
C GLY A 303 1.21 18.07 29.64
N VAL A 304 1.03 19.35 29.99
CA VAL A 304 2.13 20.29 30.21
C VAL A 304 2.97 19.89 31.42
N GLU A 305 2.32 19.53 32.53
CA GLU A 305 2.97 19.03 33.73
C GLU A 305 3.65 17.68 33.49
N ASP A 306 2.99 16.78 32.76
CA ASP A 306 3.56 15.48 32.37
C ASP A 306 4.84 15.66 31.54
N PHE A 307 4.82 16.58 30.56
CA PHE A 307 5.98 16.92 29.76
C PHE A 307 7.15 17.44 30.61
N ALA A 308 6.88 18.47 31.44
CA ALA A 308 7.91 19.08 32.28
C ALA A 308 8.51 18.10 33.29
N LYS A 309 7.68 17.21 33.84
CA LYS A 309 8.10 16.21 34.83
C LYS A 309 8.89 15.07 34.20
N ASN A 310 8.45 14.54 33.06
CA ASN A 310 8.92 13.25 32.57
C ASN A 310 9.89 13.32 31.39
N PHE A 311 10.18 14.51 30.86
CA PHE A 311 11.13 14.69 29.76
C PHE A 311 12.32 15.55 30.17
N PHE A 312 13.42 15.41 29.43
CA PHE A 312 14.58 16.29 29.52
C PHE A 312 15.13 16.58 28.11
N ALA A 313 15.83 17.70 28.00
CA ALA A 313 16.51 18.15 26.80
C ALA A 313 17.96 18.56 27.13
N PRO A 314 18.91 18.41 26.21
CA PRO A 314 18.75 17.78 24.89
C PRO A 314 18.54 16.25 24.98
N GLY A 315 18.03 15.66 23.91
CA GLY A 315 17.86 14.22 23.76
C GLY A 315 17.98 13.75 22.31
N HIS A 316 17.50 12.54 22.02
CA HIS A 316 17.72 11.85 20.73
C HIS A 316 16.48 11.83 19.82
N VAL A 317 15.35 12.37 20.28
CA VAL A 317 14.14 12.55 19.46
C VAL A 317 13.97 14.04 19.19
N PRO A 318 14.35 14.55 18.00
CA PRO A 318 14.08 15.92 17.58
C PRO A 318 12.57 16.15 17.43
N ILE A 319 12.06 17.23 18.03
CA ILE A 319 10.68 17.67 17.82
C ILE A 319 10.65 18.62 16.63
N LEU A 320 9.66 18.45 15.75
CA LEU A 320 9.33 19.39 14.68
C LEU A 320 7.99 20.06 14.99
N ILE A 321 7.95 21.39 14.87
CA ILE A 321 6.72 22.17 15.05
C ILE A 321 6.09 22.37 13.68
N ALA A 322 4.86 21.89 13.51
CA ALA A 322 4.07 22.21 12.32
C ALA A 322 3.68 23.69 12.32
N SER A 323 3.55 24.28 11.13
CA SER A 323 3.07 25.65 10.96
C SER A 323 1.63 25.84 11.47
N LYS A 324 1.29 27.07 11.86
CA LYS A 324 0.01 27.39 12.51
C LYS A 324 -1.20 27.08 11.62
N ARG A 325 -1.13 27.35 10.32
CA ARG A 325 -2.20 27.06 9.36
C ARG A 325 -1.86 25.88 8.45
N LEU A 326 -0.95 25.00 8.88
CA LEU A 326 -0.52 23.79 8.20
C LEU A 326 -0.21 24.06 6.71
N LEU A 327 -0.89 23.34 5.81
CA LEU A 327 -0.69 23.38 4.35
C LEU A 327 -0.95 24.75 3.71
N ARG A 328 -1.61 25.69 4.42
CA ARG A 328 -1.77 27.08 3.96
C ARG A 328 -0.50 27.91 4.17
N ASP A 329 0.31 27.58 5.18
CA ASP A 329 1.53 28.30 5.51
C ASP A 329 2.77 27.63 4.93
N ARG A 330 2.84 26.28 5.00
CA ARG A 330 4.00 25.50 4.58
C ARG A 330 3.58 24.12 4.09
N MET A 331 4.21 23.65 3.01
CA MET A 331 3.93 22.35 2.40
C MET A 331 5.11 21.39 2.57
N GLY A 332 5.64 21.26 3.78
CA GLY A 332 6.66 20.27 4.09
C GLY A 332 6.09 19.00 4.71
N HIS A 333 6.90 17.95 4.81
CA HIS A 333 6.54 16.68 5.45
C HIS A 333 5.95 16.87 6.85
N THR A 334 6.48 17.82 7.64
CA THR A 334 5.94 18.17 8.97
C THR A 334 4.45 18.50 8.91
N GLU A 335 4.03 19.41 8.02
CA GLU A 335 2.64 19.83 7.90
C GLU A 335 1.77 18.77 7.23
N LEU A 336 2.28 18.09 6.18
CA LEU A 336 1.56 17.03 5.46
C LEU A 336 1.19 15.89 6.42
N CYS A 337 2.14 15.43 7.22
CA CYS A 337 1.95 14.30 8.13
C CYS A 337 1.05 14.67 9.31
N VAL A 338 1.19 15.89 9.87
CA VAL A 338 0.28 16.37 10.94
C VAL A 338 -1.15 16.52 10.42
N TYR A 339 -1.33 17.05 9.21
CA TYR A 339 -2.64 17.13 8.58
C TYR A 339 -3.25 15.74 8.33
N LEU A 340 -2.44 14.77 7.90
CA LEU A 340 -2.89 13.39 7.73
C LEU A 340 -3.33 12.75 9.06
N MET A 341 -2.69 13.05 10.20
CA MET A 341 -3.18 12.61 11.51
C MET A 341 -4.56 13.19 11.83
N GLN A 342 -4.77 14.49 11.53
CA GLN A 342 -6.06 15.15 11.73
C GLN A 342 -7.17 14.50 10.88
N LEU A 343 -6.90 14.23 9.60
CA LEU A 343 -7.84 13.51 8.72
C LEU A 343 -8.12 12.09 9.22
N ALA A 344 -7.13 11.42 9.80
CA ALA A 344 -7.32 10.11 10.40
C ALA A 344 -8.10 10.17 11.73
N GLY A 345 -8.28 11.33 12.35
CA GLY A 345 -8.82 11.45 13.71
C GLY A 345 -7.90 10.82 14.76
N LEU A 346 -6.59 10.85 14.52
CA LEU A 346 -5.54 10.40 15.43
C LEU A 346 -4.94 11.59 16.16
N THR A 347 -4.14 11.33 17.21
CA THR A 347 -3.39 12.39 17.89
C THR A 347 -2.52 13.15 16.87
N PRO A 348 -2.55 14.50 16.82
CA PRO A 348 -1.75 15.32 15.88
C PRO A 348 -0.23 15.34 16.18
N ALA A 349 0.35 14.16 16.36
CA ALA A 349 1.76 13.89 16.61
C ALA A 349 2.18 12.64 15.82
N VAL A 350 3.28 12.74 15.06
CA VAL A 350 3.65 11.73 14.06
C VAL A 350 5.16 11.58 13.97
N ALA A 351 5.63 10.33 13.92
CA ALA A 351 7.03 10.03 13.67
C ALA A 351 7.29 9.97 12.16
N ILE A 352 8.30 10.71 11.71
CA ILE A 352 8.71 10.78 10.30
C ILE A 352 10.20 10.51 10.18
N CYS A 353 10.62 9.97 9.03
CA CYS A 353 12.01 9.70 8.72
C CYS A 353 12.19 9.69 7.20
N GLU A 354 13.06 10.56 6.70
CA GLU A 354 13.34 10.72 5.27
C GLU A 354 13.98 9.44 4.71
N MET A 355 13.54 9.00 3.53
CA MET A 355 14.08 7.82 2.86
C MET A 355 15.28 8.19 1.98
N MET A 356 16.44 7.61 2.30
CA MET A 356 17.73 7.86 1.65
C MET A 356 18.15 6.65 0.81
N ASP A 357 18.84 6.91 -0.29
CA ASP A 357 19.45 5.88 -1.12
C ASP A 357 20.94 5.75 -0.80
N SER A 358 21.31 4.62 -0.19
CA SER A 358 22.70 4.32 0.15
C SER A 358 23.64 4.14 -1.05
N ALA A 359 23.11 3.88 -2.25
CA ALA A 359 23.91 3.71 -3.47
C ALA A 359 24.23 5.04 -4.15
N THR A 360 23.27 5.97 -4.17
CA THR A 360 23.44 7.30 -4.78
C THR A 360 23.87 8.35 -3.76
N HIS A 361 23.73 8.08 -2.46
CA HIS A 361 23.93 9.01 -1.35
C HIS A 361 23.02 10.25 -1.40
N MET A 362 21.92 10.15 -2.14
CA MET A 362 20.89 11.17 -2.27
C MET A 362 19.59 10.66 -1.61
N ALA A 363 18.55 11.49 -1.60
CA ALA A 363 17.22 11.01 -1.25
C ALA A 363 16.73 9.92 -2.21
N LEU A 364 15.94 8.98 -1.69
CA LEU A 364 15.36 7.90 -2.46
C LEU A 364 14.40 8.47 -3.52
N SER A 365 14.62 8.13 -4.79
CA SER A 365 13.72 8.54 -5.87
C SER A 365 12.28 8.08 -5.63
N ILE A 366 11.30 8.85 -6.12
CA ILE A 366 9.89 8.50 -6.00
C ILE A 366 9.56 7.17 -6.68
N GLU A 367 10.24 6.82 -7.77
CA GLU A 367 10.12 5.51 -8.43
C GLU A 367 10.58 4.37 -7.52
N ALA A 368 11.76 4.50 -6.91
CA ALA A 368 12.26 3.48 -5.97
C ALA A 368 11.39 3.39 -4.69
N ALA A 369 10.83 4.52 -4.23
CA ALA A 369 9.89 4.53 -3.12
C ALA A 369 8.58 3.81 -3.47
N LYS A 370 8.09 3.92 -4.71
CA LYS A 370 6.93 3.15 -5.20
C LYS A 370 7.23 1.65 -5.25
N ASP A 371 8.41 1.26 -5.70
CA ASP A 371 8.85 -0.14 -5.70
C ASP A 371 8.90 -0.70 -4.26
N TYR A 372 9.46 0.07 -3.33
CA TYR A 372 9.49 -0.26 -1.91
C TYR A 372 8.06 -0.39 -1.35
N ALA A 373 7.20 0.59 -1.60
CA ALA A 373 5.81 0.61 -1.16
C ALA A 373 5.04 -0.62 -1.66
N THR A 374 5.22 -0.98 -2.94
CA THR A 374 4.59 -2.15 -3.56
C THR A 374 5.09 -3.44 -2.94
N LYS A 375 6.41 -3.58 -2.80
CA LYS A 375 7.05 -4.77 -2.22
C LYS A 375 6.58 -5.06 -0.79
N PHE A 376 6.40 -4.02 0.02
CA PHE A 376 6.03 -4.14 1.43
C PHE A 376 4.55 -3.86 1.71
N ASN A 377 3.73 -3.62 0.69
CA ASN A 377 2.31 -3.29 0.79
C ASN A 377 2.05 -2.09 1.75
N ILE A 378 2.80 -1.01 1.54
CA ILE A 378 2.72 0.24 2.30
C ILE A 378 2.01 1.29 1.42
N PRO A 379 0.99 2.02 1.93
CA PRO A 379 0.42 3.17 1.24
C PRO A 379 1.41 4.33 1.13
N LEU A 380 1.37 5.09 0.05
CA LEU A 380 2.24 6.20 -0.30
C LEU A 380 1.31 7.24 -0.88
N ILE A 381 1.40 8.44 -0.32
CA ILE A 381 0.53 9.54 -0.65
C ILE A 381 1.38 10.67 -1.16
N ASP A 382 0.95 11.27 -2.26
CA ASP A 382 1.54 12.49 -2.78
C ASP A 382 0.93 13.73 -2.10
N ALA A 383 1.71 14.77 -1.88
CA ALA A 383 1.21 16.02 -1.31
C ALA A 383 0.02 16.59 -2.09
N SER A 384 -0.06 16.39 -3.41
CA SER A 384 -1.20 16.82 -4.23
C SER A 384 -2.53 16.20 -3.79
N GLU A 385 -2.55 14.95 -3.33
CA GLU A 385 -3.76 14.26 -2.85
C GLU A 385 -4.29 14.88 -1.54
N LEU A 386 -3.37 15.23 -0.63
CA LEU A 386 -3.69 15.93 0.61
C LEU A 386 -4.15 17.37 0.35
N LYS A 387 -3.52 18.06 -0.60
CA LYS A 387 -3.91 19.42 -1.03
C LYS A 387 -5.33 19.44 -1.59
N ALA A 388 -5.71 18.45 -2.39
CA ALA A 388 -7.05 18.35 -2.96
C ALA A 388 -8.11 18.28 -1.85
N HIS A 389 -7.87 17.49 -0.80
CA HIS A 389 -8.77 17.39 0.35
C HIS A 389 -8.81 18.68 1.19
N ALA A 390 -7.67 19.34 1.39
CA ALA A 390 -7.59 20.60 2.15
C ALA A 390 -8.28 21.79 1.46
N ARG A 391 -8.59 21.70 0.16
CA ARG A 391 -9.38 22.71 -0.57
C ARG A 391 -10.89 22.47 -0.48
N VAL A 392 -11.32 21.28 -0.06
CA VAL A 392 -12.73 20.87 0.04
C VAL A 392 -13.25 21.01 1.48
N ALA A 393 -12.36 21.01 2.48
CA ALA A 393 -12.63 21.31 3.89
C ALA A 393 -12.43 22.80 4.20
#